data_AF-A0AAQ3X0A8-F1
#
_entry.id   AF-A0AAQ3X0A8-F1
#
_cell.length_a   1.000
_cell.length_b   1.000
_cell.length_c   1.000
_cell.angle_alpha   90.00
_cell.angle_beta   90.00
_cell.angle_gamma   90.00
#
_symmetry.space_group_name_H-M   'P 1'
#
loop_
_entity.id
_entity.type
_entity.pdbx_description
1 polymer ?
#
loop_
_entity_poly.entity_id
_entity_poly.type
_entity_poly.pdbx_seq_one_letter_code
_entity_poly.pdbx_strand_id
1 'polypeptide(L)'
;MSVLEYVQAFIRLSQYSPEDVNTDPRRATRLLDGFDPTLLTHLGRSYDSFTELVDVAIDMEQRLRQAHKDQQRKRLASTPLSSPS
;
A
#
# COMPACT_ATOMS: atom_id res chain seq x y z
N MET A 1 1.24 -5.79 -7.79
CA MET A 1 0.40 -4.64 -8.13
C MET A 1 0.71 -3.55 -7.12
N SER A 2 0.86 -2.30 -7.53
CA SER A 2 1.06 -1.19 -6.59
C SER A 2 -0.27 -0.66 -6.04
N VAL A 3 -0.24 0.00 -4.88
CA VAL A 3 -1.39 0.70 -4.28
C VAL A 3 -2.02 1.65 -5.28
N LEU A 4 -1.20 2.41 -6.00
CA LEU A 4 -1.69 3.37 -6.99
C LEU A 4 -2.46 2.67 -8.13
N GLU A 5 -1.93 1.57 -8.67
CA GLU A 5 -2.61 0.78 -9.71
C GLU A 5 -3.92 0.19 -9.20
N TYR A 6 -3.92 -0.32 -7.97
CA TYR A 6 -5.12 -0.86 -7.33
C TYR A 6 -6.18 0.23 -7.15
N VAL A 7 -5.81 1.41 -6.65
CA VAL A 7 -6.71 2.56 -6.49
C VAL A 7 -7.27 2.99 -7.84
N GLN A 8 -6.45 3.08 -8.90
CA GLN A 8 -6.94 3.43 -10.24
C GLN A 8 -7.93 2.39 -10.79
N ALA A 9 -7.65 1.10 -10.61
CA ALA A 9 -8.57 0.04 -10.99
C ALA A 9 -9.88 0.13 -10.18
N PHE A 10 -9.79 0.39 -8.88
CA PHE A 10 -10.92 0.57 -8.00
C PHE A 10 -11.80 1.75 -8.41
N ILE A 11 -11.21 2.91 -8.74
CA ILE A 11 -11.94 4.09 -9.23
C ILE A 11 -12.66 3.77 -10.53
N ARG A 12 -11.99 3.07 -11.46
CA ARG A 12 -12.60 2.67 -12.74
C ARG A 12 -13.79 1.72 -12.51
N LEU A 13 -13.66 0.74 -11.63
CA LEU A 13 -14.74 -0.20 -11.29
C LEU A 13 -15.90 0.51 -10.57
N SER A 14 -15.58 1.45 -9.69
CA SER A 14 -16.56 2.26 -8.95
C SER A 14 -17.48 3.08 -9.87
N GLN A 15 -17.02 3.45 -11.07
CA GLN A 15 -17.85 4.15 -12.06
C GLN A 15 -19.02 3.30 -12.56
N TYR A 16 -18.88 1.96 -12.53
CA TYR A 16 -19.94 1.04 -12.93
C TYR A 16 -20.90 0.69 -11.80
N SER A 17 -20.58 1.04 -10.56
CA SER A 17 -21.43 0.81 -9.38
C SER A 17 -21.26 1.94 -8.37
N PRO A 18 -21.73 3.16 -8.70
CA PRO A 18 -21.63 4.30 -7.80
C PRO A 18 -22.43 4.09 -6.50
N GLU A 19 -23.46 3.25 -6.51
CA GLU A 19 -24.28 2.94 -5.33
C GLU A 19 -23.48 2.21 -4.23
N ASP A 20 -22.52 1.36 -4.61
CA ASP A 20 -21.66 0.62 -3.68
C ASP A 20 -20.63 1.53 -2.96
N VAL A 21 -20.28 2.66 -3.58
CA VAL A 21 -19.29 3.62 -3.08
C VAL A 21 -19.85 5.02 -2.88
N ASN A 22 -21.17 5.13 -2.74
CA ASN A 22 -21.90 6.41 -2.75
C ASN A 22 -21.53 7.36 -1.59
N THR A 23 -20.76 6.87 -0.63
CA THR A 23 -20.26 7.64 0.52
C THR A 23 -18.77 7.40 0.69
N ASP A 24 -18.01 8.46 0.97
CA ASP A 24 -16.59 8.41 1.33
C ASP A 24 -16.21 7.27 2.31
N PRO A 25 -16.92 7.06 3.45
CA PRO A 25 -16.58 5.98 4.38
C PRO A 25 -16.71 4.59 3.75
N ARG A 26 -17.78 4.30 3.00
CA ARG A 26 -17.94 2.99 2.33
C ARG A 26 -16.85 2.75 1.29
N ARG A 27 -16.51 3.80 0.54
CA ARG A 27 -15.47 3.77 -0.48
C ARG A 27 -14.09 3.51 0.13
N ALA A 28 -13.79 4.18 1.25
CA ALA A 28 -12.60 3.94 2.04
C ALA A 28 -12.54 2.51 2.58
N THR A 29 -13.62 2.00 3.19
CA THR A 29 -13.67 0.62 3.71
C THR A 29 -13.43 -0.41 2.61
N ARG A 30 -14.10 -0.27 1.46
CA ARG A 30 -13.93 -1.17 0.32
C ARG A 30 -12.51 -1.13 -0.25
N LEU A 31 -11.88 0.04 -0.27
CA LEU A 31 -10.50 0.17 -0.74
C LEU A 31 -9.50 -0.47 0.23
N LEU A 32 -9.69 -0.28 1.55
CA LEU A 32 -8.88 -0.90 2.59
C LEU A 32 -8.98 -2.42 2.55
N ASP A 33 -10.16 -2.98 2.29
CA ASP A 33 -10.37 -4.44 2.19
C ASP A 33 -9.47 -5.11 1.13
N GLY A 34 -9.10 -4.36 0.07
CA GLY A 34 -8.19 -4.86 -0.96
C GLY A 34 -6.71 -4.53 -0.78
N PHE A 35 -6.34 -3.84 0.31
CA PHE A 35 -4.94 -3.60 0.62
C PHE A 35 -4.28 -4.80 1.27
N ASP A 36 -2.96 -4.90 1.10
CA ASP A 36 -2.15 -5.92 1.75
C ASP A 36 -2.24 -5.77 3.28
N PRO A 37 -2.39 -6.86 4.05
CA PRO A 37 -2.48 -6.80 5.51
C PRO A 37 -1.26 -6.13 6.17
N THR A 38 -0.08 -6.24 5.55
CA THR A 38 1.12 -5.54 6.02
C THR A 38 0.93 -4.03 5.90
N LEU A 39 0.45 -3.57 4.75
CA LEU A 39 0.19 -2.16 4.50
C LEU A 39 -0.92 -1.65 5.44
N LEU A 40 -2.00 -2.41 5.61
CA LEU A 40 -3.10 -2.10 6.54
C LEU A 40 -2.65 -1.94 7.98
N THR A 41 -1.67 -2.74 8.43
CA THR A 41 -1.11 -2.62 9.78
C THR A 41 -0.37 -1.29 9.99
N HIS A 42 0.15 -0.70 8.91
CA HIS A 42 0.82 0.61 8.91
C HIS A 42 -0.13 1.79 8.64
N LEU A 43 -1.27 1.53 8.01
CA LEU A 43 -2.33 2.51 7.85
C LEU A 43 -3.01 2.74 9.21
N GLY A 44 -2.94 3.98 9.70
CA GLY A 44 -3.62 4.40 10.93
C GLY A 44 -5.15 4.20 10.87
N ARG A 45 -5.80 4.30 12.03
CA ARG A 45 -7.23 3.94 12.15
C ARG A 45 -8.21 5.04 11.67
N SER A 46 -7.71 6.23 11.34
CA SER A 46 -8.54 7.41 11.04
C SER A 46 -8.02 8.16 9.82
N TYR A 47 -8.95 8.54 8.94
CA TYR A 47 -8.75 9.35 7.74
C TYR A 47 -9.93 10.30 7.61
N ASP A 48 -9.70 11.56 7.29
CA ASP A 48 -10.77 12.54 7.11
C ASP A 48 -11.43 12.44 5.73
N SER A 49 -10.75 11.86 4.74
CA SER A 49 -11.29 11.69 3.39
C SER A 49 -10.64 10.53 2.63
N PHE A 50 -11.33 10.02 1.60
CA PHE A 50 -10.80 9.00 0.69
C PHE A 50 -9.47 9.41 0.05
N THR A 51 -9.34 10.68 -0.34
CA THR A 51 -8.10 11.21 -0.94
C THR A 51 -6.92 11.12 0.03
N GLU A 52 -7.14 11.45 1.31
CA GLU A 52 -6.10 11.36 2.34
C GLU A 52 -5.68 9.91 2.57
N LEU A 53 -6.64 8.99 2.63
CA LEU A 53 -6.37 7.56 2.74
C LEU A 53 -5.51 7.05 1.58
N VAL A 54 -5.83 7.46 0.35
CA VAL A 54 -5.05 7.08 -0.85
C VAL A 54 -3.64 7.65 -0.79
N ASP A 55 -3.48 8.92 -0.43
CA ASP A 55 -2.18 9.58 -0.35
C ASP A 55 -1.27 8.90 0.70
N VAL A 56 -1.82 8.66 1.90
CA VAL A 56 -1.12 7.96 2.98
C VAL A 56 -0.76 6.53 2.57
N ALA A 57 -1.65 5.82 1.86
CA ALA A 57 -1.38 4.46 1.41
C ALA A 57 -0.23 4.40 0.40
N ILE A 58 -0.19 5.34 -0.55
CA ILE A 58 0.88 5.43 -1.55
C ILE A 58 2.22 5.74 -0.88
N ASP A 59 2.24 6.72 0.03
CA ASP A 59 3.46 7.10 0.76
C ASP A 59 3.96 5.92 1.62
N MET A 60 3.07 5.24 2.35
CA MET A 60 3.43 4.08 3.17
C MET A 60 3.95 2.91 2.33
N GLU A 61 3.32 2.60 1.20
CA GLU A 61 3.84 1.56 0.29
C GLU A 61 5.25 1.91 -0.19
N GLN A 62 5.49 3.16 -0.56
CA GLN A 62 6.79 3.60 -1.02
C GLN A 62 7.85 3.49 0.10
N ARG A 63 7.51 3.88 1.33
CA ARG A 63 8.38 3.73 2.51
C ARG A 63 8.71 2.27 2.80
N LEU A 64 7.72 1.38 2.79
CA LEU A 64 7.91 -0.06 3.00
C LEU A 64 8.81 -0.67 1.92
N ARG A 65 8.55 -0.31 0.65
CA ARG A 65 9.37 -0.76 -0.48
C ARG A 65 10.81 -0.29 -0.35
N GLN A 66 11.02 0.95 0.08
CA GLN A 66 12.37 1.51 0.29
C GLN A 66 13.09 0.82 1.46
N ALA A 67 12.40 0.60 2.59
CA ALA A 67 12.93 -0.11 3.73
C ALA A 67 13.33 -1.55 3.38
N HIS A 68 12.50 -2.27 2.62
CA HIS A 68 12.79 -3.63 2.19
C HIS A 68 14.01 -3.68 1.26
N LYS A 69 14.14 -2.72 0.32
CA LYS A 69 15.32 -2.59 -0.55
C LYS A 69 16.60 -2.31 0.25
N ASP A 70 16.52 -1.42 1.24
CA ASP A 70 17.65 -1.08 2.11
C ASP A 70 18.10 -2.28 2.95
N GLN A 71 17.14 -3.02 3.52
CA GLN A 71 17.42 -4.27 4.24
C GLN A 71 18.03 -5.34 3.34
N GLN A 72 17.56 -5.48 2.09
CA GLN A 72 18.14 -6.42 1.13
C GLN A 72 19.58 -6.06 0.77
N ARG A 73 19.87 -4.77 0.54
CA ARG A 73 21.25 -4.29 0.32
C ARG A 73 22.17 -4.59 1.49
N LYS A 74 21.72 -4.36 2.72
CA LYS A 74 22.46 -4.68 3.95
C LYS A 74 22.70 -6.17 4.12
N ARG A 75 21.72 -7.02 3.82
CA ARG A 75 21.84 -8.49 3.87
C ARG A 75 22.83 -9.02 2.83
N LEU A 76 22.82 -8.48 1.61
CA LEU A 76 23.76 -8.87 0.56
C LEU A 76 25.20 -8.44 0.89
N ALA A 77 25.37 -7.25 1.48
CA ALA A 77 26.67 -6.73 1.93
C ALA A 77 27.23 -7.45 3.18
N SER A 78 26.40 -8.20 3.90
CA SER A 78 26.79 -8.97 5.10
C SER A 78 26.94 -10.46 4.84
N THR A 79 27.07 -10.87 3.56
CA THR A 79 27.65 -12.18 3.21
C THR A 79 29.17 -12.00 3.15
N PRO A 80 29.94 -12.27 4.23
CA PRO A 80 31.38 -12.33 4.12
C PRO A 80 31.73 -13.48 3.18
N LEU A 81 32.52 -13.13 2.18
CA LEU A 81 33.23 -14.02 1.28
C LEU A 81 33.92 -15.10 2.13
N SER A 82 33.30 -16.28 2.24
CA SER A 82 34.00 -17.46 2.75
C SER A 82 34.88 -17.94 1.61
N SER A 83 36.12 -17.44 1.62
CA SER A 83 37.22 -17.89 0.79
C SER A 83 37.45 -19.39 1.03
N PRO A 84 37.37 -20.27 0.03
CA PRO A 84 37.97 -21.58 0.15
C PRO A 84 39.49 -21.43 0.02
N SER A 85 40.20 -22.03 0.98
CA SER A 85 41.66 -22.16 1.01
C SER A 85 42.21 -23.06 -0.08
#